data_AF-A0A2S6HC84-F1
#
_entry.id   AF-A0A2S6HC84-F1
#
_cell.length_a   1.000
_cell.length_b   1.000
_cell.length_c   1.000
_cell.angle_alpha   90.00
_cell.angle_beta   90.00
_cell.angle_gamma   90.00
#
_symmetry.space_group_name_H-M   'P 1'
#
loop_
_entity.id
_entity.type
_entity.pdbx_description
1 polymer ?
#
loop_
_entity_poly.entity_id
_entity_poly.type
_entity_poly.pdbx_seq_one_letter_code
_entity_poly.pdbx_strand_id
1 'polypeptide(L)'
;MQQKRNKKLIVKVLIVGAVIAILSYLFHPGVGQLSVMLNGEPVAEPLVRFAAVPTFLLIMIVTGVLMVLLFLGVGVFMFLFAMCVALVGVFIMAPYFWPVLVIILLMITLMTMGNGNGD
;
A
#
# COMPACT_ATOMS: atom_id res chain seq x y z
N MET A 1 -6.85 -37.83 34.44
CA MET A 1 -7.12 -38.69 33.25
C MET A 1 -7.68 -37.89 32.05
N GLN A 2 -6.99 -36.86 31.54
CA GLN A 2 -7.51 -36.00 30.44
C GLN A 2 -6.76 -36.12 29.10
N GLN A 3 -5.60 -36.78 29.07
CA GLN A 3 -4.73 -36.83 27.89
C GLN A 3 -5.25 -37.77 26.75
N LYS A 4 -6.11 -38.74 27.07
CA LYS A 4 -6.67 -39.69 26.08
C LYS A 4 -7.67 -39.05 25.11
N ARG A 5 -8.40 -38.00 25.52
CA ARG A 5 -9.44 -37.36 24.68
C ARG A 5 -8.84 -36.53 23.56
N ASN A 6 -7.73 -35.84 23.82
CA ASN A 6 -7.05 -34.99 22.83
C ASN A 6 -6.33 -35.79 21.74
N LYS A 7 -5.74 -36.95 22.07
CA LYS A 7 -5.15 -37.85 21.05
C LYS A 7 -6.17 -38.30 20.00
N LYS A 8 -7.40 -38.61 20.44
CA LYS A 8 -8.48 -39.02 19.52
C LYS A 8 -8.93 -37.87 18.60
N LEU A 9 -8.86 -36.64 19.09
CA LEU A 9 -9.24 -35.44 18.35
C LEU A 9 -8.17 -35.07 17.31
N ILE A 10 -6.89 -35.12 17.70
CA ILE A 10 -5.74 -34.94 16.78
C ILE A 10 -5.79 -35.95 15.64
N VAL A 11 -6.01 -37.24 15.95
CA VAL A 11 -6.11 -38.29 14.92
C VAL A 11 -7.29 -38.06 13.98
N LYS A 12 -8.45 -37.61 14.47
CA LYS A 12 -9.59 -37.26 13.62
C LYS A 12 -9.27 -36.10 12.68
N VAL A 13 -8.64 -35.04 13.19
CA VAL A 13 -8.24 -33.87 12.38
C VAL A 13 -7.23 -34.29 11.30
N LEU A 14 -6.27 -35.15 11.64
CA LEU A 14 -5.26 -35.64 10.71
C LEU A 14 -5.87 -36.52 9.61
N ILE A 15 -6.82 -37.40 9.96
CA ILE A 15 -7.57 -38.22 8.99
C ILE A 15 -8.40 -37.33 8.07
N VAL A 16 -9.14 -36.36 8.62
CA VAL A 16 -9.96 -35.44 7.82
C VAL A 16 -9.09 -34.60 6.89
N GLY A 17 -7.95 -34.09 7.38
CA GLY A 17 -6.97 -33.38 6.57
C GLY A 17 -6.38 -34.25 5.45
N ALA A 18 -6.05 -35.50 5.73
CA ALA A 18 -5.54 -36.44 4.74
C ALA A 18 -6.59 -36.77 3.66
N VAL A 19 -7.85 -36.99 4.06
CA VAL A 19 -8.96 -37.22 3.13
C VAL A 19 -9.16 -36.00 2.22
N ILE A 20 -9.14 -34.78 2.78
CA ILE A 20 -9.26 -33.55 1.98
C ILE A 20 -8.08 -33.42 1.02
N ALA A 21 -6.84 -33.69 1.46
CA ALA A 21 -5.66 -33.61 0.61
C ALA A 21 -5.72 -34.61 -0.56
N ILE A 22 -6.14 -35.85 -0.29
CA ILE A 22 -6.30 -36.90 -1.30
C ILE A 22 -7.40 -36.55 -2.29
N LEU A 23 -8.57 -36.10 -1.81
CA LEU A 23 -9.67 -35.70 -2.68
C LEU A 23 -9.30 -34.48 -3.53
N SER A 24 -8.64 -33.47 -2.96
CA SER A 24 -8.16 -32.30 -3.70
C SER A 24 -7.19 -32.70 -4.82
N TYR A 25 -6.27 -33.63 -4.55
CA TYR A 25 -5.32 -34.12 -5.55
C TYR A 25 -6.01 -34.93 -6.66
N LEU A 26 -6.97 -35.80 -6.30
CA LEU A 26 -7.72 -36.62 -7.25
C LEU A 26 -8.64 -35.80 -8.16
N PHE A 27 -9.34 -34.80 -7.60
CA PHE A 27 -10.30 -34.00 -8.38
C PHE A 27 -9.63 -32.86 -9.15
N HIS A 28 -8.48 -32.35 -8.70
CA HIS A 28 -7.77 -31.27 -9.36
C HIS A 28 -6.26 -31.49 -9.33
N PRO A 29 -5.68 -32.32 -10.22
CA PRO A 29 -4.25 -32.66 -10.19
C PRO A 29 -3.29 -31.48 -10.43
N GLY A 30 -3.82 -30.28 -10.71
CA GLY A 30 -3.06 -29.03 -10.84
C GLY A 30 -3.22 -28.04 -9.68
N VAL A 31 -4.09 -28.28 -8.69
CA VAL A 31 -4.23 -27.32 -7.57
C VAL A 31 -3.05 -27.43 -6.62
N GLY A 32 -2.43 -26.28 -6.32
CA GLY A 32 -1.22 -26.20 -5.49
C GLY A 32 0.10 -26.28 -6.25
N GLN A 33 0.08 -26.47 -7.57
CA GLN A 33 1.29 -26.32 -8.39
C GLN A 33 1.48 -24.84 -8.75
N LEU A 34 2.57 -24.24 -8.30
CA LEU A 34 3.04 -22.95 -8.79
C LEU A 34 3.56 -23.14 -10.22
N SER A 35 2.70 -22.83 -11.20
CA SER A 35 3.07 -22.80 -12.60
C SER A 35 3.74 -21.46 -12.90
N VAL A 36 5.04 -21.49 -13.14
CA VAL A 36 5.80 -20.34 -13.63
C VAL A 36 5.79 -20.42 -15.16
N MET A 37 5.24 -19.39 -15.81
CA MET A 37 5.29 -19.24 -17.25
C MET A 37 6.47 -18.35 -17.64
N LEU A 38 7.31 -18.83 -18.54
CA LEU A 38 8.39 -18.05 -19.16
C LEU A 38 8.14 -18.04 -20.66
N ASN A 39 7.99 -16.85 -21.25
CA ASN A 39 7.68 -16.67 -22.68
C ASN A 39 6.42 -17.42 -23.17
N GLY A 40 5.41 -17.59 -22.30
CA GLY A 40 4.16 -18.26 -22.65
C GLY A 40 4.19 -19.78 -22.53
N GLU A 41 5.34 -20.39 -22.25
CA GLU A 41 5.46 -21.82 -21.97
C GLU A 41 5.59 -22.08 -20.46
N PRO A 42 4.92 -23.12 -19.92
CA PRO A 42 5.10 -23.52 -18.53
C PRO A 42 6.49 -24.12 -18.36
N VAL A 43 7.31 -23.55 -17.47
CA VAL A 43 8.66 -24.06 -17.20
C VAL A 43 8.54 -25.48 -16.69
N ALA A 44 9.03 -26.47 -17.43
CA ALA A 44 8.85 -27.89 -17.08
C ALA A 44 9.73 -28.34 -15.90
N GLU A 45 10.82 -27.64 -15.63
CA GLU A 45 11.83 -28.02 -14.65
C GLU A 45 11.34 -27.81 -13.20
N PRO A 46 11.20 -28.87 -12.39
CA PRO A 46 10.70 -28.78 -11.03
C PRO A 46 11.58 -27.92 -10.11
N LEU A 47 12.90 -27.91 -10.34
CA LEU A 47 13.85 -27.10 -9.56
C LEU A 47 13.60 -25.61 -9.72
N VAL A 48 13.32 -25.15 -10.95
CA VAL A 48 13.06 -23.75 -11.24
C VAL A 48 11.73 -23.31 -10.63
N ARG A 49 10.72 -24.19 -10.67
CA ARG A 49 9.44 -23.95 -9.99
C ARG A 49 9.61 -23.82 -8.47
N PHE A 50 10.44 -24.67 -7.88
CA PHE A 50 10.73 -24.62 -6.43
C PHE A 50 11.51 -23.37 -6.04
N ALA A 51 12.47 -22.94 -6.88
CA ALA A 51 13.23 -21.71 -6.69
C ALA A 51 12.37 -20.44 -6.78
N ALA A 52 11.22 -20.49 -7.47
CA ALA A 52 10.28 -19.38 -7.54
C ALA A 52 9.39 -19.25 -6.29
N VAL A 53 9.23 -20.32 -5.49
CA VAL A 53 8.36 -20.32 -4.30
C VAL A 53 8.74 -19.23 -3.29
N PRO A 54 10.03 -19.04 -2.91
CA PRO A 54 10.43 -17.95 -2.03
C PRO A 54 10.08 -16.57 -2.59
N THR A 55 10.20 -16.38 -3.90
CA THR A 55 9.87 -15.12 -4.57
C THR A 55 8.37 -14.83 -4.49
N PHE A 56 7.52 -15.84 -4.75
CA PHE A 56 6.06 -15.70 -4.59
C PHE A 56 5.66 -15.41 -3.14
N LEU A 57 6.31 -16.06 -2.17
CA LEU A 57 6.10 -15.79 -0.75
C LEU A 57 6.47 -14.34 -0.39
N LEU A 58 7.62 -13.86 -0.88
CA LEU A 58 8.08 -12.50 -0.65
C LEU A 58 7.09 -11.49 -1.25
N ILE A 59 6.66 -11.70 -2.49
CA ILE A 59 5.65 -10.85 -3.15
C ILE A 59 4.38 -10.83 -2.31
N MET A 60 3.88 -11.99 -1.89
CA MET A 60 2.64 -12.09 -1.11
C MET A 60 2.74 -11.34 0.22
N ILE A 61 3.88 -11.43 0.92
CA ILE A 61 4.14 -10.68 2.16
C ILE A 61 4.13 -9.18 1.87
N VAL A 62 4.85 -8.74 0.85
CA VAL A 62 4.93 -7.32 0.46
C VAL A 62 3.54 -6.79 0.10
N THR A 63 2.78 -7.51 -0.73
CA THR A 63 1.41 -7.13 -1.08
C THR A 63 0.50 -7.08 0.15
N GLY A 64 0.62 -8.03 1.08
CA GLY A 64 -0.11 -8.01 2.34
C GLY A 64 0.21 -6.78 3.18
N VAL A 65 1.49 -6.42 3.31
CA VAL A 65 1.93 -5.21 4.02
C VAL A 65 1.38 -3.96 3.33
N LEU A 66 1.47 -3.87 2.00
CA LEU A 66 0.91 -2.74 1.25
C LEU A 66 -0.61 -2.62 1.44
N MET A 67 -1.34 -3.73 1.43
CA MET A 67 -2.78 -3.73 1.70
C MET A 67 -3.08 -3.21 3.11
N VAL A 68 -2.34 -3.67 4.12
CA VAL A 68 -2.49 -3.17 5.50
C VAL A 68 -2.17 -1.68 5.57
N LEU A 69 -1.10 -1.20 4.92
CA LEU A 69 -0.76 0.22 4.86
C LEU A 69 -1.84 1.06 4.16
N LEU A 70 -2.45 0.52 3.11
CA LEU A 70 -3.59 1.12 2.41
C LEU A 70 -4.81 1.22 3.33
N PHE A 71 -5.19 0.13 4.00
CA PHE A 71 -6.33 0.08 4.92
C PHE A 71 -6.12 0.90 6.19
N LEU A 72 -4.90 0.97 6.70
CA LEU A 72 -4.52 1.82 7.84
C LEU A 72 -4.57 3.32 7.47
N GLY A 73 -4.80 3.64 6.20
CA GLY A 73 -4.97 5.02 5.74
C GLY A 73 -3.67 5.81 5.81
N VAL A 74 -2.50 5.15 5.79
CA VAL A 74 -1.19 5.82 5.94
C VAL A 74 -1.00 6.89 4.87
N GLY A 75 -1.53 6.68 3.66
CA GLY A 75 -1.55 7.71 2.61
C GLY A 75 -2.35 8.96 3.00
N VAL A 76 -3.52 8.79 3.61
CA VAL A 76 -4.34 9.90 4.12
C VAL A 76 -3.62 10.61 5.27
N PHE A 77 -3.02 9.88 6.20
CA PHE A 77 -2.24 10.48 7.29
C PHE A 77 -1.03 11.27 6.79
N MET A 78 -0.26 10.74 5.84
CA MET A 78 0.86 11.46 5.24
C MET A 78 0.40 12.73 4.52
N PHE A 79 -0.72 12.65 3.77
CA PHE A 79 -1.30 13.81 3.10
C PHE A 79 -1.76 14.88 4.10
N LEU A 80 -2.49 14.49 5.13
CA LEU A 80 -3.03 15.41 6.14
C LEU A 80 -1.92 16.09 6.94
N PHE A 81 -0.86 15.34 7.26
CA PHE A 81 0.34 15.89 7.88
C PHE A 81 1.03 16.94 7.00
N ALA A 82 1.28 16.61 5.72
CA ALA A 82 1.89 17.54 4.77
C ALA A 82 1.04 18.81 4.59
N MET A 83 -0.29 18.65 4.51
CA MET A 83 -1.23 19.78 4.42
C MET A 83 -1.16 20.68 5.66
N CYS A 84 -1.14 20.10 6.87
CA CYS A 84 -0.99 20.87 8.11
C CYS A 84 0.34 21.63 8.15
N VAL A 85 1.45 20.99 7.77
CA VAL A 85 2.76 21.64 7.72
C VAL A 85 2.75 22.80 6.72
N ALA A 86 2.15 22.63 5.55
CA ALA A 86 2.01 23.69 4.55
C ALA A 86 1.18 24.86 5.08
N LEU A 87 0.06 24.60 5.75
CA LEU A 87 -0.79 25.63 6.35
C LEU A 87 -0.07 26.41 7.44
N VAL A 88 0.71 25.74 8.30
CA VAL A 88 1.55 26.40 9.31
C VAL A 88 2.62 27.28 8.64
N GLY A 89 3.27 26.76 7.60
CA GLY A 89 4.24 27.54 6.81
C GLY A 89 3.63 28.80 6.21
N VAL A 90 2.43 28.69 5.63
CA VAL A 90 1.67 29.84 5.12
C VAL A 90 1.31 30.80 6.25
N PHE A 91 0.86 30.31 7.40
CA PHE A 91 0.50 31.16 8.54
C PHE A 91 1.68 31.96 9.07
N ILE A 92 2.88 31.36 9.09
CA ILE A 92 4.12 32.05 9.48
C ILE A 92 4.54 33.07 8.41
N MET A 93 4.43 32.74 7.12
CA MET A 93 4.87 33.60 6.01
C MET A 93 3.88 34.74 5.68
N ALA A 94 2.57 34.51 5.88
CA ALA A 94 1.50 35.47 5.59
C ALA A 94 1.72 36.88 6.20
N PRO A 95 2.10 37.04 7.48
CA PRO A 95 2.36 38.36 8.05
C PRO A 95 3.57 39.07 7.42
N TYR A 96 4.53 38.35 6.84
CA TYR A 96 5.67 38.96 6.14
C TYR A 96 5.31 39.45 4.73
N PHE A 97 4.32 38.84 4.08
CA PHE A 97 3.85 39.26 2.76
C PHE A 97 2.92 40.49 2.82
N TRP A 98 2.21 40.68 3.92
CA TRP A 98 1.24 41.76 4.07
C TRP A 98 1.86 43.17 3.89
N PRO A 99 3.00 43.54 4.52
CA PRO A 99 3.63 44.84 4.30
C PRO A 99 4.03 45.07 2.85
N VAL A 100 4.53 44.04 2.17
CA VAL A 100 4.95 44.12 0.76
C VAL A 100 3.75 44.38 -0.14
N LEU A 101 2.63 43.69 0.09
CA LEU A 101 1.38 43.91 -0.65
C LEU A 101 0.84 45.34 -0.45
N VAL A 102 0.90 45.86 0.78
CA VAL A 102 0.49 47.25 1.08
C VAL A 102 1.35 48.26 0.33
N ILE A 103 2.68 48.06 0.28
CA ILE A 103 3.59 48.96 -0.44
C ILE A 103 3.31 48.95 -1.95
N ILE A 104 3.11 47.77 -2.53
CA ILE A 104 2.78 47.64 -3.95
C ILE A 104 1.45 48.32 -4.26
N LEU A 105 0.44 48.13 -3.41
CA LEU A 105 -0.87 48.76 -3.54
C LEU A 105 -0.76 50.30 -3.46
N LEU A 106 0.04 50.83 -2.55
CA LEU A 106 0.32 52.26 -2.46
C LEU A 106 1.01 52.79 -3.73
N MET A 107 2.02 52.08 -4.25
CA MET A 107 2.69 52.46 -5.50
C MET A 107 1.72 52.54 -6.69
N ILE A 108 0.88 51.51 -6.85
CA ILE A 108 -0.11 51.46 -7.95
C ILE A 108 -1.10 52.62 -7.84
N THR A 109 -1.55 52.92 -6.62
CA THR A 109 -2.49 54.02 -6.36
C THR A 109 -1.86 55.37 -6.71
N LEU A 110 -0.61 55.60 -6.29
CA LEU A 110 0.13 56.83 -6.60
C LEU A 110 0.39 57.01 -8.09
N MET A 111 0.76 55.94 -8.81
CA MET A 111 0.93 55.98 -10.27
C MET A 111 -0.39 56.30 -10.99
N THR A 112 -1.49 55.73 -10.51
CA THR A 112 -2.83 55.97 -11.10
C THR A 112 -3.31 57.41 -10.87
N MET A 113 -3.10 57.96 -9.67
CA MET A 113 -3.49 59.33 -9.33
C MET A 113 -2.57 60.38 -9.97
N GLY A 114 -1.26 60.12 -10.03
CA GLY A 114 -0.30 60.99 -10.68
C GLY A 114 -0.48 61.10 -12.20
N ASN A 115 -1.00 60.04 -12.85
CA ASN A 115 -1.33 60.05 -14.28
C ASN A 115 -2.70 60.68 -14.59
N GLY A 116 -3.54 60.94 -13.59
CA GLY A 116 -4.87 61.57 -13.77
C GLY A 116 -4.88 63.08 -13.64
N ASN A 117 -3.76 63.70 -13.27
CA ASN A 117 -3.66 65.13 -12.93
C ASN A 117 -2.77 65.91 -13.92
N GLY A 118 -2.63 65.39 -15.14
CA GLY A 118 -1.77 65.91 -16.21
C GLY A 118 -2.49 66.55 -17.40
N ASP A 119 -3.81 66.81 -17.29
CA ASP A 119 -4.59 67.69 -18.18
C ASP A 119 -5.20 68.84 -17.37
#